data_AF-A0A1L9GXV1-F1
#
_entry.id   AF-A0A1L9GXV1-F1
#
_cell.length_a   1.000
_cell.length_b   1.000
_cell.length_c   1.000
_cell.angle_alpha   90.00
_cell.angle_beta   90.00
_cell.angle_gamma   90.00
#
_symmetry.space_group_name_H-M   'P 1'
#
loop_
_entity.id
_entity.type
_entity.pdbx_description
1 polymer ?
#
loop_
_entity_poly.entity_id
_entity_poly.type
_entity_poly.pdbx_seq_one_letter_code
_entity_poly.pdbx_strand_id
1 'polypeptide(L)' 'MINLTKLSFADKKSISALFMALSIICTVFAGIGSFYTDVVLASTQWILLAVLFAVWGLYLKLELKT' A
#
# COMPACT_ATOMS: atom_id res chain seq x y z
N MET A 1 5.54 -0.02 -17.21
CA MET A 1 4.26 -0.46 -16.62
C MET A 1 4.35 -1.95 -16.32
N ILE A 2 4.29 -2.34 -15.04
CA ILE A 2 4.24 -3.76 -14.65
C ILE A 2 2.84 -4.28 -14.98
N ASN A 3 2.75 -5.35 -15.76
CA ASN A 3 1.47 -5.91 -16.21
C ASN A 3 1.01 -7.00 -15.23
N LEU A 4 0.25 -6.60 -14.21
CA LEU A 4 -0.15 -7.44 -13.07
C LEU A 4 -1.05 -8.63 -13.44
N THR A 5 -1.60 -8.63 -14.67
CA THR A 5 -2.45 -9.71 -15.18
C THR A 5 -1.68 -10.99 -15.52
N LYS A 6 -0.39 -10.91 -15.84
CA LYS A 6 0.44 -12.07 -16.25
C LYS A 6 1.24 -12.70 -15.10
N LEU A 7 0.98 -12.30 -13.86
CA LEU A 7 1.78 -12.69 -12.71
C LEU A 7 1.36 -14.06 -12.13
N SER A 8 2.31 -14.87 -11.69
CA SER A 8 2.04 -16.18 -11.06
C SER A 8 1.26 -16.03 -9.74
N PHE A 9 0.50 -17.06 -9.36
CA PHE A 9 -0.28 -17.07 -8.11
C PHE A 9 0.59 -16.82 -6.87
N ALA A 10 1.78 -17.42 -6.82
CA ALA A 10 2.74 -17.22 -5.72
C ALA A 10 3.24 -15.77 -5.64
N ASP A 11 3.48 -15.16 -6.80
CA ASP A 11 3.92 -13.77 -6.89
C ASP A 11 2.80 -12.81 -6.50
N LYS A 12 1.56 -13.07 -6.93
CA LYS A 12 0.38 -12.26 -6.55
C LYS A 12 0.17 -12.26 -5.04
N LYS A 13 0.36 -13.40 -4.37
CA LYS A 13 0.26 -13.52 -2.91
C LYS A 13 1.35 -12.70 -2.22
N SER A 14 2.58 -12.79 -2.70
CA SER A 14 3.73 -12.04 -2.15
C SER A 14 3.56 -10.53 -2.35
N ILE A 15 3.12 -10.10 -3.53
CA ILE A 15 2.86 -8.69 -3.83
C ILE A 15 1.69 -8.14 -3.00
N SER A 16 0.61 -8.92 -2.84
CA SER A 16 -0.51 -8.53 -1.97
C SER A 16 -0.05 -8.31 -0.54
N ALA A 17 0.75 -9.23 0.01
CA ALA A 17 1.30 -9.10 1.36
C ALA A 17 2.23 -7.87 1.48
N LEU A 18 3.08 -7.63 0.47
CA LEU A 18 3.96 -6.47 0.41
C LEU A 18 3.18 -5.15 0.39
N PHE A 19 2.12 -5.05 -0.42
CA PHE A 19 1.27 -3.87 -0.46
C PHE A 19 0.52 -3.62 0.86
N MET A 20 0.04 -4.67 1.52
CA MET A 20 -0.57 -4.54 2.84
C MET A 20 0.45 -4.03 3.88
N ALA A 21 1.69 -4.53 3.86
CA ALA A 21 2.75 -4.06 4.75
C ALA A 21 3.15 -2.61 4.49
N LEU A 22 3.33 -2.22 3.22
CA LEU A 22 3.61 -0.84 2.82
C LEU A 22 2.48 0.11 3.23
N SER A 23 1.22 -0.30 3.10
CA SER A 23 0.07 0.49 3.56
C SER A 23 0.14 0.81 5.05
N ILE A 24 0.50 -0.17 5.87
CA ILE A 24 0.66 0.01 7.32
C ILE A 24 1.80 0.99 7.62
N ILE A 25 2.96 0.82 6.97
CA ILE A 25 4.12 1.70 7.13
C ILE A 25 3.77 3.14 6.76
N CYS A 26 3.12 3.36 5.61
CA CYS A 26 2.67 4.68 5.18
C CYS A 26 1.66 5.29 6.16
N THR A 27 0.77 4.49 6.74
CA THR A 27 -0.20 4.96 7.76
C THR A 27 0.52 5.44 9.02
N VAL A 28 1.55 4.70 9.48
CA VAL A 28 2.37 5.10 10.63
C VAL A 28 3.13 6.39 10.34
N PHE A 29 3.72 6.52 9.15
CA PHE A 29 4.42 7.74 8.73
C PHE A 29 3.48 8.93 8.58
N ALA A 30 2.25 8.72 8.09
CA ALA A 30 1.21 9.75 8.06
C ALA A 30 0.83 10.20 9.48
N GLY A 31 0.70 9.24 10.40
CA GLY A 31 0.45 9.50 11.81
C GLY A 31 1.59 10.29 12.48
N ILE A 32 2.85 9.95 12.22
CA ILE A 32 4.00 10.72 12.72
C ILE A 32 4.02 12.11 12.09
N GLY A 33 3.76 12.21 10.79
CA GLY A 33 3.73 13.48 10.06
C GLY A 33 2.66 14.45 10.54
N SER A 34 1.56 13.97 11.13
CA SER A 34 0.52 14.84 11.67
C SER A 34 0.91 15.52 12.99
N PHE A 35 1.89 15.00 13.72
CA PHE A 35 2.39 15.60 14.96
C PHE A 35 3.49 16.65 14.74
N TYR A 36 4.11 16.67 13.56
CA TYR A 36 5.15 17.64 13.21
C TYR A 36 4.61 18.71 12.26
N THR A 37 5.22 19.90 12.26
CA THR A 37 4.94 20.93 11.27
C THR A 37 5.19 20.40 9.86
N ASP A 38 4.15 20.47 9.04
CA ASP A 38 3.87 19.83 7.73
C ASP A 38 4.84 20.21 6.58
N VAL A 39 6.14 20.30 6.84
CA VAL A 39 7.17 20.78 5.89
C VAL A 39 8.08 19.65 5.42
N VAL A 40 8.34 18.63 6.25
CA VAL A 40 9.29 17.54 5.94
C VAL A 40 8.57 16.18 5.78
N LEU A 41 7.46 15.98 6.47
CA LEU A 41 6.64 14.77 6.41
C LEU A 41 5.21 15.20 6.03
N ALA A 42 4.95 15.39 4.73
CA ALA A 42 3.63 15.76 4.24
C ALA A 42 2.63 14.65 4.57
N SER A 43 1.92 14.80 5.69
CA SER A 43 1.08 13.76 6.30
C SER A 43 0.00 13.26 5.34
N THR A 44 -0.51 14.17 4.51
CA THR A 44 -1.49 13.94 3.45
C THR A 44 -0.94 13.10 2.29
N GLN A 45 0.35 13.19 1.98
CA GLN A 45 0.94 12.38 0.90
C GLN A 45 1.11 10.92 1.35
N TRP A 46 1.51 10.72 2.60
CA TRP A 46 1.64 9.39 3.20
C TRP A 46 0.30 8.67 3.34
N ILE A 47 -0.77 9.38 3.71
CA ILE A 47 -2.11 8.78 3.80
C ILE A 47 -2.64 8.36 2.42
N LEU A 48 -2.37 9.14 1.37
CA LEU A 48 -2.79 8.81 0.00
C LEU A 48 -2.06 7.56 -0.52
N LEU A 49 -0.76 7.44 -0.27
CA LEU A 49 0.00 6.23 -0.60
C LEU A 49 -0.47 5.02 0.21
N ALA A 50 -0.79 5.20 1.49
CA ALA A 50 -1.33 4.14 2.33
C ALA A 50 -2.64 3.57 1.77
N VAL A 51 -3.55 4.45 1.33
CA VAL A 51 -4.82 4.06 0.70
C VAL A 51 -4.59 3.37 -0.64
N LEU A 52 -3.69 3.88 -1.48
CA LEU A 52 -3.38 3.28 -2.77
C LEU A 52 -2.86 1.84 -2.59
N PHE A 53 -1.90 1.64 -1.69
CA PHE A 53 -1.37 0.30 -1.40
C PHE A 53 -2.42 -0.61 -0.75
N ALA A 54 -3.29 -0.10 0.13
CA ALA A 54 -4.38 -0.87 0.70
C ALA A 54 -5.34 -1.38 -0.37
N VAL A 55 -5.78 -0.50 -1.29
CA VAL A 55 -6.72 -0.84 -2.36
C VAL A 55 -6.11 -1.87 -3.30
N TRP A 56 -4.85 -1.68 -3.74
CA TRP A 56 -4.16 -2.64 -4.62
C TRP A 56 -3.88 -3.97 -3.93
N GLY A 57 -3.46 -3.94 -2.66
CA GLY A 57 -3.23 -5.14 -1.85
C GLY A 57 -4.52 -5.95 -1.67
N LEU A 58 -5.64 -5.28 -1.41
CA LEU A 58 -6.96 -5.89 -1.27
C LEU A 58 -7.48 -6.46 -2.60
N TYR A 59 -7.34 -5.71 -3.70
CA TYR A 59 -7.71 -6.18 -5.04
C TYR A 59 -7.02 -7.51 -5.37
N LEU A 60 -5.69 -7.58 -5.20
CA LEU A 60 -4.94 -8.81 -5.45
C LEU A 60 -5.36 -9.94 -4.52
N LYS A 61 -5.70 -9.63 -3.27
CA LYS A 61 -6.20 -10.62 -2.30
C LYS A 61 -7.57 -11.18 -2.70
N LEU A 62 -8.43 -10.36 -3.30
CA LEU A 62 -9.73 -10.78 -3.83
C LEU A 62 -9.57 -11.64 -5.09
N GLU A 63 -8.67 -11.28 -6.00
CA GLU A 63 -8.33 -12.10 -7.18
C GLU A 63 -7.79 -13.48 -6.78
N LEU A 64 -7.03 -13.59 -5.68
CA LEU A 64 -6.50 -14.88 -5.21
C LEU A 64 -7.55 -15.77 -4.52
N LYS A 65 -8.64 -15.17 -4.03
CA LYS A 65 -9.69 -15.87 -3.28
C LYS A 65 -10.85 -16.33 -4.18
N THR A 66 -10.97 -15.74 -5.37
CA THR A 66 -11.99 -16.07 -6.38
C THR A 66 -11.44 -17.11 -7.33
#